data_AF-A0A966MJE1-F1
#
_entry.id   AF-A0A966MJE1-F1
#
_cell.length_a   1.000
_cell.length_b   1.000
_cell.length_c   1.000
_cell.angle_alpha   90.00
_cell.angle_beta   90.00
_cell.angle_gamma   90.00
#
_symmetry.space_group_name_H-M   'P 1'
#
loop_
_entity.id
_entity.type
_entity.pdbx_description
1 polymer ?
#
loop_
_entity_poly.entity_id
_entity_poly.type
_entity_poly.pdbx_seq_one_letter_code
_entity_poly.pdbx_strand_id
1 'polypeptide(L)'
;TIFGEGVPFSFPSSPDIGSGLTEQGIALVKRCNELKIMLDLSHLNEAGFWDVAHYSEAPLVATHSNVHSITPHSRNLTNDQLRAIADSDGMVGLNFATAFLREDGKMLADVPMVQILKHLDYLIEVLGEDRVGFGSDYDGAVMPDQLHDVSALPNLRHAMTDHGYDEILIKKICHENWLRVLEKTWGS
;
A
#
# COMPACT_ATOMS: atom_id res chain seq x y z
N THR A 1 -0.49 18.89 13.86
CA THR A 1 0.21 17.60 14.10
C THR A 1 1.69 17.85 14.40
N ILE A 2 2.40 16.94 15.06
CA ILE A 2 3.83 17.15 15.44
C ILE A 2 4.78 16.84 14.28
N PHE A 3 4.54 15.75 13.53
CA PHE A 3 5.46 15.26 12.51
C PHE A 3 5.02 15.52 11.07
N GLY A 4 3.72 15.43 10.77
CA GLY A 4 3.16 15.61 9.43
C GLY A 4 1.64 15.44 9.45
N GLU A 5 0.99 15.55 8.31
CA GLU A 5 -0.46 15.46 8.17
C GLU A 5 -0.87 14.13 7.51
N GLY A 6 -1.86 13.47 8.11
CA GLY A 6 -2.47 12.29 7.52
C GLY A 6 -3.65 12.67 6.63
N VAL A 7 -3.90 11.87 5.59
CA VAL A 7 -5.07 12.05 4.73
C VAL A 7 -6.37 11.75 5.47
N PRO A 8 -7.47 12.47 5.18
CA PRO A 8 -8.80 12.10 5.66
C PRO A 8 -9.26 10.81 4.98
N PHE A 9 -10.32 10.20 5.51
CA PHE A 9 -11.00 9.10 4.81
C PHE A 9 -12.09 9.71 3.94
N SER A 10 -11.76 10.04 2.68
CA SER A 10 -12.64 10.81 1.81
C SER A 10 -12.63 10.29 0.38
N PHE A 11 -13.82 10.32 -0.23
CA PHE A 11 -14.06 9.84 -1.58
C PHE A 11 -15.17 10.65 -2.27
N PRO A 12 -15.02 10.99 -3.57
CA PRO A 12 -13.76 11.00 -4.29
C PRO A 12 -12.86 12.12 -3.73
N SER A 13 -11.57 11.87 -3.58
CA SER A 13 -10.65 12.86 -3.00
C SER A 13 -9.19 12.64 -3.41
N SER A 14 -8.44 13.74 -3.54
CA SER A 14 -6.99 13.70 -3.72
C SER A 14 -6.30 13.37 -2.39
N PRO A 15 -5.17 12.63 -2.39
CA PRO A 15 -4.32 12.52 -1.20
C PRO A 15 -3.56 13.82 -0.89
N ASP A 16 -3.45 14.76 -1.84
CA ASP A 16 -2.92 16.10 -1.60
C ASP A 16 -3.95 16.98 -0.88
N ILE A 17 -3.69 17.24 0.39
CA ILE A 17 -4.57 18.00 1.28
C ILE A 17 -3.87 19.19 1.95
N GLY A 18 -2.63 19.51 1.58
CA GLY A 18 -1.91 20.63 2.18
C GLY A 18 -0.44 20.36 2.46
N SER A 19 -0.02 20.58 3.72
CA SER A 19 1.40 20.70 4.06
C SER A 19 2.06 19.34 4.26
N GLY A 20 3.37 19.27 4.02
CA GLY A 20 4.16 18.07 4.22
C GLY A 20 4.60 17.85 5.67
N LEU A 21 5.79 17.28 5.83
CA LEU A 21 6.40 17.05 7.14
C LEU A 21 6.84 18.36 7.79
N THR A 22 6.79 18.38 9.12
CA THR A 22 7.43 19.42 9.92
C THR A 22 8.95 19.19 9.99
N GLU A 23 9.69 20.16 10.54
CA GLU A 23 11.11 19.95 10.86
C GLU A 23 11.33 18.73 11.77
N GLN A 24 10.44 18.50 12.74
CA GLN A 24 10.50 17.30 13.58
C GLN A 24 10.18 16.02 12.79
N GLY A 25 9.29 16.09 11.81
CA GLY A 25 8.98 14.96 10.91
C GLY A 25 10.18 14.56 10.05
N ILE A 26 10.86 15.54 9.46
CA ILE A 26 12.10 15.31 8.70
C ILE A 26 13.19 14.71 9.61
N ALA A 27 13.33 15.23 10.84
CA ALA A 27 14.28 14.67 11.81
C ALA A 27 13.93 13.21 12.19
N LEU A 28 12.63 12.89 12.30
CA LEU A 28 12.16 11.53 12.55
C LEU A 28 12.51 10.59 11.39
N VAL A 29 12.29 11.00 10.14
CA VAL A 29 12.65 10.22 8.94
C VAL A 29 14.14 9.83 8.99
N LYS A 30 15.02 10.83 9.14
CA LYS A 30 16.47 10.60 9.22
C LYS A 30 16.84 9.67 10.36
N ARG A 31 16.21 9.86 11.54
CA ARG A 31 16.46 9.01 12.71
C ARG A 31 16.00 7.57 12.48
N CYS A 32 14.89 7.36 11.79
CA CYS A 32 14.43 6.03 11.39
C CYS A 32 15.43 5.38 10.42
N ASN A 33 15.99 6.11 9.44
CA ASN A 33 17.02 5.56 8.57
C ASN A 33 18.27 5.12 9.36
N GLU A 34 18.78 5.96 10.27
CA GLU A 34 19.92 5.64 11.14
C GLU A 34 19.70 4.39 11.99
N LEU A 35 18.48 4.23 12.52
CA LEU A 35 18.09 3.10 13.36
C LEU A 35 17.59 1.90 12.58
N LYS A 36 17.49 2.02 11.26
CA LYS A 36 16.89 1.03 10.37
C LYS A 36 15.46 0.65 10.76
N ILE A 37 14.67 1.65 11.13
CA ILE A 37 13.23 1.52 11.34
C ILE A 37 12.53 1.76 10.01
N MET A 38 11.68 0.82 9.59
CA MET A 38 10.89 0.97 8.36
C MET A 38 9.88 2.11 8.53
N LEU A 39 9.85 3.03 7.55
CA LEU A 39 8.86 4.08 7.48
C LEU A 39 7.66 3.58 6.67
N ASP A 40 6.47 3.68 7.25
CA ASP A 40 5.21 3.37 6.58
C ASP A 40 4.53 4.66 6.12
N LEU A 41 4.23 4.73 4.83
CA LEU A 41 3.63 5.88 4.15
C LEU A 41 2.11 5.77 4.06
N SER A 42 1.54 4.62 4.41
CA SER A 42 0.10 4.50 4.55
C SER A 42 -0.41 5.53 5.56
N HIS A 43 -1.48 6.25 5.19
CA HIS A 43 -2.08 7.41 5.85
C HIS A 43 -1.40 8.76 5.63
N LEU A 44 -0.13 8.82 5.24
CA LEU A 44 0.53 10.10 5.04
C LEU A 44 -0.07 10.83 3.84
N ASN A 45 -0.26 12.16 3.94
CA ASN A 45 -0.70 12.95 2.79
C ASN A 45 0.36 12.99 1.68
N GLU A 46 -0.05 13.43 0.50
CA GLU A 46 0.82 13.43 -0.67
C GLU A 46 2.07 14.30 -0.47
N ALA A 47 1.93 15.49 0.14
CA ALA A 47 3.07 16.35 0.45
C ALA A 47 4.07 15.66 1.40
N GLY A 48 3.58 15.01 2.47
CA GLY A 48 4.41 14.27 3.40
C GLY A 48 5.04 13.03 2.77
N PHE A 49 4.33 12.34 1.87
CA PHE A 49 4.88 11.25 1.07
C PHE A 49 6.10 11.72 0.29
N TRP A 50 6.01 12.86 -0.40
CA TRP A 50 7.10 13.41 -1.21
C TRP A 50 8.28 13.89 -0.35
N ASP A 51 8.02 14.40 0.85
CA ASP A 51 9.08 14.68 1.82
C ASP A 51 9.81 13.41 2.26
N VAL A 52 9.09 12.32 2.57
CA VAL A 52 9.76 11.05 2.89
C VAL A 52 10.53 10.51 1.69
N ALA A 53 9.96 10.59 0.48
CA ALA A 53 10.64 10.21 -0.76
C ALA A 53 11.92 11.01 -1.00
N HIS A 54 11.95 12.28 -0.59
CA HIS A 54 13.13 13.14 -0.71
C HIS A 54 14.20 12.86 0.36
N TYR A 55 13.79 12.63 1.60
CA TYR A 55 14.71 12.54 2.75
C TYR A 55 15.08 11.12 3.18
N SER A 56 14.32 10.10 2.80
CA SER A 56 14.61 8.71 3.16
C SER A 56 15.73 8.12 2.31
N GLU A 57 16.66 7.41 2.96
CA GLU A 57 17.70 6.61 2.30
C GLU A 57 17.33 5.12 2.20
N ALA A 58 16.16 4.73 2.73
CA ALA A 58 15.63 3.37 2.71
C ALA A 58 14.43 3.26 1.72
N PRO A 59 14.08 2.04 1.27
CA PRO A 59 12.96 1.83 0.35
C PRO A 59 11.65 2.41 0.88
N LEU A 60 10.81 2.96 -0.01
CA LEU A 60 9.52 3.52 0.35
C LEU A 60 8.49 2.40 0.52
N VAL A 61 7.77 2.39 1.64
CA VAL A 61 6.79 1.32 1.95
C VAL A 61 5.45 1.94 2.26
N ALA A 62 4.40 1.42 1.62
CA ALA A 62 3.02 1.65 2.03
C ALA A 62 2.43 0.29 2.44
N THR A 63 2.23 0.08 3.73
CA THR A 63 1.90 -1.26 4.24
C THR A 63 0.48 -1.70 3.89
N HIS A 64 -0.44 -0.78 3.67
CA HIS A 64 -1.85 -1.04 3.36
C HIS A 64 -2.46 0.14 2.57
N SER A 65 -2.24 0.14 1.26
CA SER A 65 -2.79 1.16 0.33
C SER A 65 -3.06 0.56 -1.05
N ASN A 66 -4.07 1.08 -1.76
CA ASN A 66 -4.45 0.60 -3.10
C ASN A 66 -4.17 1.68 -4.17
N VAL A 67 -4.84 1.56 -5.32
CA VAL A 67 -4.56 2.33 -6.54
C VAL A 67 -5.59 3.45 -6.71
N HIS A 68 -5.14 4.70 -6.77
CA HIS A 68 -6.02 5.87 -6.83
C HIS A 68 -6.76 5.98 -8.17
N SER A 69 -6.11 5.60 -9.27
CA SER A 69 -6.70 5.63 -10.61
C SER A 69 -7.84 4.62 -10.82
N ILE A 70 -7.94 3.59 -9.96
CA ILE A 70 -9.06 2.64 -9.92
C ILE A 70 -10.12 3.11 -8.91
N THR A 71 -9.71 3.47 -7.70
CA THR A 71 -10.58 3.97 -6.64
C THR A 71 -10.02 5.30 -6.13
N PRO A 72 -10.60 6.46 -6.53
CA PRO A 72 -10.08 7.80 -6.19
C PRO A 72 -10.39 8.18 -4.73
N HIS A 73 -9.96 7.35 -3.80
CA HIS A 73 -10.00 7.60 -2.36
C HIS A 73 -8.68 8.22 -1.94
N SER A 74 -8.70 9.22 -1.05
CA SER A 74 -7.50 9.90 -0.53
C SER A 74 -6.49 8.98 0.16
N ARG A 75 -6.83 7.71 0.44
CA ARG A 75 -5.92 6.71 1.03
C ARG A 75 -5.14 5.91 0.00
N ASN A 76 -5.56 5.97 -1.27
CA ASN A 76 -4.93 5.24 -2.36
C ASN A 76 -3.82 6.08 -2.99
N LEU A 77 -2.82 5.37 -3.54
CA LEU A 77 -1.61 5.95 -4.09
C LEU A 77 -1.86 6.39 -5.54
N THR A 78 -1.43 7.60 -5.86
CA THR A 78 -1.41 8.10 -7.24
C THR A 78 -0.37 7.35 -8.08
N ASN A 79 -0.47 7.45 -9.40
CA ASN A 79 0.50 6.81 -10.30
C ASN A 79 1.93 7.29 -10.05
N ASP A 80 2.10 8.55 -9.68
CA ASP A 80 3.43 9.12 -9.41
C ASP A 80 3.99 8.63 -8.07
N GLN A 81 3.13 8.47 -7.04
CA GLN A 81 3.54 7.81 -5.79
C GLN A 81 3.93 6.34 -6.03
N LEU A 82 3.16 5.60 -6.84
CA LEU A 82 3.50 4.22 -7.19
C LEU A 82 4.85 4.13 -7.92
N ARG A 83 5.12 5.03 -8.88
CA ARG A 83 6.42 5.09 -9.57
C ARG A 83 7.56 5.40 -8.61
N ALA A 84 7.39 6.35 -7.70
CA ALA A 84 8.40 6.66 -6.68
C ALA A 84 8.70 5.47 -5.77
N ILE A 85 7.67 4.70 -5.39
CA ILE A 85 7.85 3.45 -4.65
C ILE A 85 8.64 2.44 -5.48
N ALA A 86 8.31 2.26 -6.77
CA ALA A 86 9.05 1.38 -7.67
C ALA A 86 10.53 1.78 -7.78
N ASP A 87 10.81 3.06 -7.99
CA ASP A 87 12.16 3.62 -8.16
C ASP A 87 13.02 3.45 -6.90
N SER A 88 12.41 3.53 -5.71
CA SER A 88 13.07 3.27 -4.43
C SER A 88 13.30 1.78 -4.13
N ASP A 89 12.86 0.90 -5.02
CA ASP A 89 12.78 -0.56 -4.82
C ASP A 89 11.95 -0.94 -3.57
N GLY A 90 10.88 -0.18 -3.36
CA GLY A 90 9.98 -0.21 -2.21
C GLY A 90 8.97 -1.34 -2.20
N MET A 91 7.85 -1.13 -1.51
CA MET A 91 6.79 -2.14 -1.35
C MET A 91 5.41 -1.51 -1.16
N VAL A 92 4.39 -2.09 -1.80
CA VAL A 92 2.98 -1.80 -1.52
C VAL A 92 2.26 -3.05 -1.06
N GLY A 93 1.63 -2.98 0.11
CA GLY A 93 0.66 -3.96 0.58
C GLY A 93 -0.75 -3.59 0.13
N LEU A 94 -1.38 -4.48 -0.64
CA LEU A 94 -2.78 -4.35 -1.05
C LEU A 94 -3.68 -4.40 0.19
N ASN A 95 -4.47 -3.34 0.38
CA ASN A 95 -5.44 -3.19 1.45
C ASN A 95 -6.80 -3.82 1.06
N PHE A 96 -7.39 -4.58 2.00
CA PHE A 96 -8.68 -5.24 1.77
C PHE A 96 -9.88 -4.37 2.15
N ALA A 97 -9.70 -3.20 2.75
CA ALA A 97 -10.78 -2.28 3.09
C ALA A 97 -11.65 -1.96 1.86
N THR A 98 -12.95 -2.24 1.96
CA THR A 98 -13.87 -2.17 0.82
C THR A 98 -13.97 -0.77 0.20
N ALA A 99 -13.89 0.28 1.01
CA ALA A 99 -13.88 1.67 0.54
C ALA A 99 -12.65 2.02 -0.33
N PHE A 100 -11.56 1.26 -0.23
CA PHE A 100 -10.33 1.51 -0.98
C PHE A 100 -10.20 0.60 -2.19
N LEU A 101 -11.07 -0.41 -2.30
CA LEU A 101 -11.14 -1.36 -3.43
C LEU A 101 -12.27 -1.00 -4.40
N ARG A 102 -13.43 -0.57 -3.91
CA ARG A 102 -14.59 -0.32 -4.75
C ARG A 102 -14.43 0.96 -5.55
N GLU A 103 -14.82 0.94 -6.82
CA GLU A 103 -14.79 2.14 -7.68
C GLU A 103 -15.71 3.25 -7.16
N ASP A 104 -16.72 2.92 -6.36
CA ASP A 104 -17.65 3.87 -5.74
C ASP A 104 -17.26 4.30 -4.30
N GLY A 105 -16.13 3.81 -3.78
CA GLY A 105 -15.56 4.18 -2.49
C GLY A 105 -16.40 3.82 -1.26
N LYS A 106 -17.44 2.99 -1.40
CA LYS A 106 -18.35 2.66 -0.30
C LYS A 106 -17.78 1.60 0.64
N MET A 107 -18.18 1.68 1.90
CA MET A 107 -17.88 0.67 2.93
C MET A 107 -18.95 -0.45 2.90
N LEU A 108 -19.00 -1.22 1.81
CA LEU A 108 -19.92 -2.35 1.64
C LEU A 108 -19.13 -3.63 1.32
N ALA A 109 -19.49 -4.73 1.98
CA ALA A 109 -18.76 -6.01 1.92
C ALA A 109 -18.86 -6.76 0.57
N ASP A 110 -19.79 -6.34 -0.30
CA ASP A 110 -20.04 -6.93 -1.62
C ASP A 110 -18.96 -6.52 -2.64
N VAL A 111 -17.70 -6.86 -2.37
CA VAL A 111 -16.58 -6.62 -3.28
C VAL A 111 -16.29 -7.91 -4.05
N PRO A 112 -16.45 -7.91 -5.39
CA PRO A 112 -16.12 -9.09 -6.19
C PRO A 112 -14.60 -9.26 -6.25
N MET A 113 -14.14 -10.51 -6.27
CA MET A 113 -12.71 -10.84 -6.28
C MET A 113 -11.96 -10.23 -7.48
N VAL A 114 -12.63 -10.09 -8.62
CA VAL A 114 -12.10 -9.40 -9.81
C VAL A 114 -11.71 -7.95 -9.53
N GLN A 115 -12.38 -7.27 -8.60
CA GLN A 115 -12.02 -5.90 -8.22
C GLN A 115 -10.70 -5.87 -7.44
N ILE A 116 -10.46 -6.88 -6.59
CA ILE A 116 -9.21 -7.04 -5.84
C ILE A 116 -8.06 -7.36 -6.79
N LEU A 117 -8.29 -8.29 -7.73
CA LEU A 117 -7.33 -8.66 -8.77
C LEU A 117 -7.01 -7.47 -9.70
N LYS A 118 -7.98 -6.62 -10.03
CA LYS A 118 -7.75 -5.39 -10.81
C LYS A 118 -6.75 -4.45 -10.14
N HIS A 119 -6.82 -4.30 -8.80
CA HIS A 119 -5.82 -3.54 -8.07
C HIS A 119 -4.45 -4.23 -8.05
N LEU A 120 -4.40 -5.56 -7.86
CA LEU A 120 -3.15 -6.32 -7.92
C LEU A 120 -2.47 -6.21 -9.28
N ASP A 121 -3.21 -6.41 -10.39
CA ASP A 121 -2.69 -6.29 -11.75
C ASP A 121 -2.04 -4.92 -11.97
N TYR A 122 -2.73 -3.85 -11.57
CA TYR A 122 -2.22 -2.49 -11.75
C TYR A 122 -0.99 -2.21 -10.87
N LEU A 123 -0.99 -2.69 -9.64
CA LEU A 123 0.18 -2.59 -8.76
C LEU A 123 1.36 -3.34 -9.38
N ILE A 124 1.17 -4.55 -9.88
CA ILE A 124 2.22 -5.36 -10.52
C ILE A 124 2.71 -4.68 -11.81
N GLU A 125 1.82 -4.11 -12.62
CA GLU A 125 2.17 -3.39 -13.85
C GLU A 125 3.10 -2.21 -13.57
N VAL A 126 2.82 -1.41 -12.53
CA VAL A 126 3.59 -0.19 -12.22
C VAL A 126 4.82 -0.48 -11.37
N LEU A 127 4.69 -1.35 -10.36
CA LEU A 127 5.73 -1.62 -9.37
C LEU A 127 6.64 -2.78 -9.78
N GLY A 128 6.20 -3.65 -10.68
CA GLY A 128 6.82 -4.94 -10.96
C GLY A 128 6.49 -6.00 -9.90
N GLU A 129 6.77 -7.26 -10.24
CA GLU A 129 6.39 -8.42 -9.44
C GLU A 129 7.02 -8.49 -8.04
N ASP A 130 8.13 -7.79 -7.78
CA ASP A 130 8.92 -7.93 -6.55
C ASP A 130 8.52 -6.90 -5.45
N ARG A 131 7.51 -6.07 -5.71
CA ARG A 131 7.19 -4.87 -4.89
C ARG A 131 5.72 -4.78 -4.49
N VAL A 132 4.99 -5.88 -4.63
CA VAL A 132 3.56 -6.00 -4.29
C VAL A 132 3.35 -7.14 -3.32
N GLY A 133 2.52 -6.96 -2.30
CA GLY A 133 2.12 -8.01 -1.38
C GLY A 133 0.78 -7.69 -0.72
N PHE A 134 0.48 -8.36 0.39
CA PHE A 134 -0.75 -8.11 1.14
C PHE A 134 -0.53 -7.19 2.34
N GLY A 135 -1.50 -6.32 2.56
CA GLY A 135 -1.59 -5.36 3.64
C GLY A 135 -3.01 -5.31 4.17
N SER A 136 -3.51 -6.43 4.71
CA SER A 136 -4.95 -6.71 4.77
C SER A 136 -5.80 -5.65 5.48
N ASP A 137 -5.24 -4.99 6.51
CA ASP A 137 -6.01 -4.13 7.40
C ASP A 137 -7.09 -4.91 8.19
N TYR A 138 -6.83 -6.20 8.45
CA TYR A 138 -7.70 -7.03 9.29
C TYR A 138 -7.91 -6.39 10.67
N ASP A 139 -9.12 -6.51 11.19
CA ASP A 139 -9.60 -5.84 12.41
C ASP A 139 -9.59 -4.30 12.38
N GLY A 140 -9.22 -3.68 11.25
CA GLY A 140 -9.14 -2.23 11.05
C GLY A 140 -10.22 -1.63 10.14
N ALA A 141 -10.86 -2.43 9.28
CA ALA A 141 -11.83 -1.95 8.30
C ALA A 141 -12.95 -2.96 7.99
N VAL A 142 -13.93 -2.54 7.20
CA VAL A 142 -14.92 -3.45 6.60
C VAL A 142 -14.23 -4.25 5.51
N MET A 143 -14.24 -5.58 5.65
CA MET A 143 -13.64 -6.53 4.70
C MET A 143 -14.67 -7.00 3.64
N PRO A 144 -14.22 -7.46 2.46
CA PRO A 144 -15.05 -8.19 1.51
C PRO A 144 -15.60 -9.47 2.12
N ASP A 145 -16.82 -9.89 1.75
CA ASP A 145 -17.42 -11.14 2.27
C ASP A 145 -16.51 -12.36 2.05
N GLN A 146 -15.83 -12.40 0.89
CA GLN A 146 -14.93 -13.49 0.51
C GLN A 146 -13.57 -13.44 1.21
N LEU A 147 -13.28 -12.38 1.96
CA LEU A 147 -12.07 -12.16 2.76
C LEU A 147 -12.41 -11.63 4.16
N HIS A 148 -13.55 -12.05 4.73
CA HIS A 148 -14.08 -11.50 5.98
C HIS A 148 -13.12 -11.63 7.17
N ASP A 149 -12.27 -12.66 7.18
CA ASP A 149 -11.19 -12.84 8.16
C ASP A 149 -10.01 -13.61 7.55
N VAL A 150 -8.98 -13.86 8.38
CA VAL A 150 -7.74 -14.53 7.97
C VAL A 150 -7.94 -15.96 7.46
N SER A 151 -9.01 -16.66 7.89
CA SER A 151 -9.30 -18.03 7.42
C SER A 151 -9.71 -18.07 5.95
N ALA A 152 -10.11 -16.92 5.38
CA ALA A 152 -10.54 -16.79 4.00
C ALA A 152 -9.40 -16.46 3.01
N LEU A 153 -8.17 -16.26 3.47
CA LEU A 153 -7.00 -16.04 2.58
C LEU A 153 -6.81 -17.10 1.48
N PRO A 154 -7.11 -18.41 1.70
CA PRO A 154 -7.08 -19.40 0.62
C PRO A 154 -7.98 -19.06 -0.57
N ASN A 155 -9.09 -18.33 -0.36
CA ASN A 155 -9.97 -17.89 -1.46
C ASN A 155 -9.26 -16.92 -2.40
N LEU A 156 -8.51 -15.95 -1.86
CA LEU A 156 -7.72 -15.02 -2.66
C LEU A 156 -6.62 -15.74 -3.41
N ARG A 157 -5.97 -16.73 -2.78
CA ARG A 157 -4.96 -17.55 -3.46
C ARG A 157 -5.55 -18.29 -4.65
N HIS A 158 -6.68 -18.99 -4.48
CA HIS A 158 -7.35 -19.67 -5.59
C HIS A 158 -7.74 -18.69 -6.71
N ALA A 159 -8.26 -17.51 -6.34
CA ALA A 159 -8.61 -16.50 -7.32
C ALA A 159 -7.41 -15.97 -8.11
N MET A 160 -6.25 -15.79 -7.48
CA MET A 160 -5.00 -15.45 -8.18
C MET A 160 -4.57 -16.55 -9.16
N THR A 161 -4.68 -17.83 -8.75
CA THR A 161 -4.40 -18.97 -9.63
C THR A 161 -5.36 -18.99 -10.83
N ASP A 162 -6.66 -18.83 -10.59
CA ASP A 162 -7.69 -18.82 -11.64
C ASP A 162 -7.54 -17.61 -12.59
N HIS A 163 -7.03 -16.49 -12.08
CA HIS A 163 -6.71 -15.29 -12.88
C HIS A 163 -5.46 -15.48 -13.76
N GLY A 164 -4.62 -16.47 -13.46
CA GLY A 164 -3.48 -16.86 -14.27
C GLY A 164 -2.12 -16.47 -13.70
N TYR A 165 -2.02 -16.06 -12.44
CA TYR A 165 -0.73 -15.89 -11.78
C TYR A 165 -0.09 -17.27 -11.54
N ASP A 166 1.19 -17.41 -11.90
CA ASP A 166 1.93 -18.63 -11.62
C ASP A 166 2.31 -18.74 -10.13
N GLU A 167 2.71 -19.93 -9.70
CA GLU A 167 3.08 -20.17 -8.30
C GLU A 167 4.30 -19.34 -7.86
N ILE A 168 5.16 -18.90 -8.79
CA ILE A 168 6.33 -18.07 -8.47
C ILE A 168 5.85 -16.67 -8.06
N LEU A 169 5.01 -16.05 -8.88
CA LEU A 169 4.42 -14.75 -8.60
C LEU A 169 3.54 -14.77 -7.35
N ILE A 170 2.70 -15.80 -7.19
CA ILE A 170 1.86 -15.96 -5.98
C ILE A 170 2.74 -16.03 -4.73
N LYS A 171 3.84 -16.78 -4.75
CA LYS A 171 4.76 -16.89 -3.61
C LYS A 171 5.40 -15.55 -3.26
N LYS A 172 5.82 -14.78 -4.27
CA LYS A 172 6.33 -13.41 -4.12
C LYS A 172 5.34 -12.51 -3.40
N ILE A 173 4.10 -12.45 -3.90
CA ILE A 173 3.01 -11.62 -3.35
C ILE A 173 2.66 -12.06 -1.92
N CYS A 174 2.58 -13.37 -1.67
CA CYS A 174 2.21 -13.91 -0.38
C CYS A 174 3.23 -13.59 0.72
N HIS A 175 4.53 -13.60 0.42
CA HIS A 175 5.53 -13.31 1.46
C HIS A 175 6.94 -12.90 0.98
N GLU A 176 7.46 -13.38 -0.15
CA GLU A 176 8.90 -13.15 -0.46
C GLU A 176 9.21 -11.67 -0.70
N ASN A 177 8.26 -10.90 -1.23
CA ASN A 177 8.42 -9.47 -1.44
C ASN A 177 8.51 -8.70 -0.11
N TRP A 178 7.74 -9.12 0.90
CA TRP A 178 7.85 -8.57 2.25
C TRP A 178 9.21 -8.89 2.86
N LEU A 179 9.67 -10.14 2.77
CA LEU A 179 10.98 -10.52 3.28
C LEU A 179 12.11 -9.72 2.60
N ARG A 180 12.05 -9.55 1.28
CA ARG A 180 13.01 -8.74 0.50
C ARG A 180 13.09 -7.30 1.01
N VAL A 181 11.95 -6.62 1.20
CA VAL A 181 11.98 -5.20 1.63
C VAL A 181 12.43 -5.05 3.08
N LEU A 182 12.12 -6.03 3.94
CA LEU A 182 12.64 -6.08 5.31
C LEU A 182 14.17 -6.22 5.34
N GLU A 183 14.73 -7.14 4.55
CA GLU A 183 16.19 -7.29 4.39
C GLU A 183 16.85 -6.01 3.88
N LYS A 184 16.25 -5.34 2.88
CA LYS A 184 16.74 -4.06 2.34
C LYS A 184 16.69 -2.93 3.35
N THR A 185 15.67 -2.90 4.20
CA THR A 185 15.48 -1.84 5.19
C THR A 185 16.38 -2.05 6.42
N TRP A 186 16.49 -3.28 6.90
CA TRP A 186 17.19 -3.62 8.14
C TRP A 186 18.66 -3.99 7.93
N GLY A 187 19.06 -4.30 6.70
CA GLY A 187 20.40 -4.76 6.36
C GLY A 187 20.74 -6.06 7.09
N SER A 188 20.29 -7.18 6.52
CA SER A 188 20.66 -8.55 6.89
C SER A 188 22.05 -8.94 6.44
#